data_AF-A0A1H6KVP3-F1
#
_entry.id   AF-A0A1H6KVP3-F1
#
_cell.length_a   1.000
_cell.length_b   1.000
_cell.length_c   1.000
_cell.angle_alpha   90.00
_cell.angle_beta   90.00
_cell.angle_gamma   90.00
#
_symmetry.space_group_name_H-M   'P 1'
#
loop_
_entity.id
_entity.type
_entity.pdbx_description
1 polymer ?
#
loop_
_entity_poly.entity_id
_entity_poly.type
_entity_poly.pdbx_seq_one_letter_code
_entity_poly.pdbx_strand_id
1 'polypeptide(L)'
;MKTKKLTAAVLAAAAALQCFAGCGKKDEIKVPEATAPSVGGSELSGEKFDAEAYYNKVLEAVQKCEVGTEAPKLGTLGDEVTPAEDSAEANLGNYRVSSNGVKLYFDEKDFSKDLMLTLEQYFLSFPSADYTKYTSCVFPSFIDEMGIYLQKDYSYDFKTSFAKQCASLANVMQGDYKITRIRVEKPEEQEGVDGLAEYFKGMDEHFGKSYYEQVKGESDYLIDATFYLMGEDSNGNENVIVNGYKIVFAEKDGRYYTFG
;
A
#
# COMPACT_ATOMS: atom_id res chain seq x y z
N MET A 1 -15.51 -35.52 -16.38
CA MET A 1 -15.77 -34.60 -15.26
C MET A 1 -14.43 -34.14 -14.70
N LYS A 2 -14.00 -32.92 -15.04
CA LYS A 2 -12.81 -32.27 -14.46
C LYS A 2 -13.30 -31.24 -13.46
N THR A 3 -13.27 -31.60 -12.19
CA THR A 3 -13.44 -30.68 -11.06
C THR A 3 -12.24 -29.73 -11.04
N LYS A 4 -12.38 -28.59 -11.73
CA LYS A 4 -11.46 -27.46 -11.58
C LYS A 4 -11.67 -26.90 -10.16
N LYS A 5 -10.73 -27.16 -9.27
CA LYS A 5 -10.66 -26.50 -7.96
C LYS A 5 -10.32 -25.03 -8.20
N LEU A 6 -11.27 -24.14 -7.91
CA LEU A 6 -11.03 -22.72 -7.66
C LEU A 6 -10.18 -22.62 -6.39
N THR A 7 -8.90 -22.30 -6.53
CA THR A 7 -8.04 -21.87 -5.42
C THR A 7 -6.86 -21.12 -6.02
N ALA A 8 -6.53 -19.96 -5.45
CA ALA A 8 -5.42 -19.05 -5.81
C ALA A 8 -5.65 -18.14 -7.03
N ALA A 9 -6.53 -17.15 -6.86
CA ALA A 9 -6.39 -15.83 -7.46
C ALA A 9 -6.28 -14.82 -6.32
N VAL A 10 -5.14 -14.84 -5.62
CA VAL A 10 -4.72 -13.80 -4.68
C VAL A 10 -3.49 -13.20 -5.34
N LEU A 11 -3.68 -12.12 -6.10
CA LEU A 11 -2.65 -11.11 -6.46
C LEU A 11 -3.09 -10.09 -7.54
N ALA A 12 -4.38 -10.01 -7.90
CA ALA A 12 -4.86 -8.92 -8.76
C ALA A 12 -6.15 -8.21 -8.31
N ALA A 13 -6.85 -8.76 -7.31
CA ALA A 13 -7.99 -8.17 -6.62
C ALA A 13 -8.56 -9.25 -5.69
N ALA A 14 -8.14 -9.31 -4.43
CA ALA A 14 -8.80 -10.15 -3.45
C ALA A 14 -8.86 -9.34 -2.15
N ALA A 15 -9.99 -8.79 -1.75
CA ALA A 15 -11.31 -8.69 -2.37
C ALA A 15 -11.91 -7.41 -1.77
N ALA A 16 -13.06 -6.95 -2.27
CA ALA A 16 -13.88 -5.93 -1.61
C ALA A 16 -13.74 -6.03 -0.07
N LEU A 17 -13.19 -4.98 0.56
CA LEU A 17 -13.05 -4.86 2.01
C LEU A 17 -14.44 -5.03 2.63
N GLN A 18 -14.78 -6.26 2.97
CA GLN A 18 -16.04 -6.62 3.58
C GLN A 18 -15.97 -6.29 5.06
N CYS A 19 -16.75 -5.27 5.41
CA CYS A 19 -17.44 -5.03 6.69
C CYS A 19 -16.54 -4.78 7.92
N PHE A 20 -16.63 -3.57 8.50
CA PHE A 20 -17.39 -3.30 9.74
C PHE A 20 -17.59 -1.79 9.91
N ALA A 21 -18.85 -1.36 9.91
CA ALA A 21 -19.25 -0.02 10.34
C ALA A 21 -19.28 0.01 11.88
N GLY A 22 -18.44 0.84 12.48
CA GLY A 22 -18.49 1.20 13.89
C GLY A 22 -18.66 2.71 14.01
N CYS A 23 -19.90 3.17 14.24
CA CYS A 23 -20.19 4.57 14.47
C CYS A 23 -19.58 5.03 15.81
N GLY A 24 -18.61 5.96 15.74
CA GLY A 24 -18.14 6.74 16.88
C GLY A 24 -17.99 8.20 16.44
N LYS A 25 -18.68 9.12 17.12
CA LYS A 25 -18.64 10.57 16.84
C LYS A 25 -17.20 11.08 17.02
N LYS A 26 -16.69 11.85 16.05
CA LYS A 26 -15.37 12.51 16.10
C LYS A 26 -15.55 14.03 16.21
N ASP A 27 -14.80 14.62 17.15
CA ASP A 27 -14.46 16.03 17.13
C ASP A 27 -13.39 16.29 16.06
N GLU A 28 -13.54 17.40 15.32
CA GLU A 28 -12.68 17.78 14.19
C GLU A 28 -11.29 18.25 14.65
N ILE A 29 -10.24 17.58 14.18
CA ILE A 29 -8.87 18.10 14.20
C ILE A 29 -8.45 18.38 12.75
N LYS A 30 -8.22 19.65 12.42
CA LYS A 30 -7.74 20.08 11.10
C LYS A 30 -6.25 19.77 10.94
N VAL A 31 -5.92 18.91 9.99
CA VAL A 31 -4.54 18.59 9.57
C VAL A 31 -4.17 19.43 8.33
N PRO A 32 -2.97 20.05 8.27
CA PRO A 32 -2.51 20.80 7.10
C PRO A 32 -2.30 19.93 5.86
N GLU A 33 -2.54 20.52 4.69
CA GLU A 33 -2.54 19.89 3.37
C GLU A 33 -1.09 19.64 2.88
N ALA A 34 -0.63 18.39 2.93
CA ALA A 34 0.68 17.99 2.39
C ALA A 34 0.67 16.60 1.71
N THR A 35 -0.44 16.25 1.06
CA THR A 35 -0.53 15.09 0.16
C THR A 35 -0.68 15.57 -1.28
N ALA A 36 -0.04 14.87 -2.23
CA ALA A 36 -0.25 15.13 -3.66
C ALA A 36 -1.75 15.06 -3.99
N PRO A 37 -2.27 15.93 -4.89
CA PRO A 37 -3.69 15.95 -5.20
C PRO A 37 -4.12 14.62 -5.81
N SER A 38 -5.29 14.16 -5.38
CA SER A 38 -5.88 12.92 -5.87
C SER A 38 -6.35 13.06 -7.33
N VAL A 39 -6.34 11.96 -8.07
CA VAL A 39 -6.56 11.98 -9.54
C VAL A 39 -8.03 12.11 -9.93
N GLY A 40 -8.97 11.72 -9.07
CA GLY A 40 -10.40 11.64 -9.38
C GLY A 40 -11.08 12.98 -9.54
N GLY A 41 -10.74 13.96 -8.69
CA GLY A 41 -11.42 15.24 -8.60
C GLY A 41 -12.73 15.19 -7.82
N SER A 42 -13.20 16.37 -7.38
CA SER A 42 -14.45 16.54 -6.63
C SER A 42 -15.70 16.08 -7.39
N GLU A 43 -15.61 16.00 -8.71
CA GLU A 43 -16.68 15.57 -9.61
C GLU A 43 -16.90 14.05 -9.59
N LEU A 44 -15.91 13.27 -9.15
CA LEU A 44 -15.95 11.81 -9.04
C LEU A 44 -15.73 11.36 -7.58
N SER A 45 -16.29 12.10 -6.61
CA SER A 45 -16.15 11.78 -5.19
C SER A 45 -17.46 11.92 -4.42
N GLY A 46 -17.57 11.22 -3.29
CA GLY A 46 -18.74 11.19 -2.42
C GLY A 46 -19.97 10.62 -3.13
N GLU A 47 -21.11 11.30 -3.00
CA GLU A 47 -22.38 10.88 -3.62
C GLU A 47 -22.34 10.82 -5.16
N LYS A 48 -21.33 11.45 -5.77
CA LYS A 48 -21.13 11.48 -7.23
C LYS A 48 -20.10 10.46 -7.72
N PHE A 49 -19.60 9.61 -6.82
CA PHE A 49 -18.60 8.62 -7.18
C PHE A 49 -19.13 7.67 -8.26
N ASP A 50 -18.41 7.60 -9.36
CA ASP A 50 -18.62 6.65 -10.45
C ASP A 50 -17.33 5.85 -10.63
N ALA A 51 -17.40 4.56 -10.28
CA ALA A 51 -16.23 3.69 -10.26
C ALA A 51 -15.61 3.49 -11.65
N GLU A 52 -16.41 3.47 -12.71
CA GLU A 52 -15.92 3.28 -14.08
C GLU A 52 -15.26 4.56 -14.61
N ALA A 53 -15.90 5.71 -14.40
CA ALA A 53 -15.33 7.01 -14.77
C ALA A 53 -14.03 7.30 -13.99
N TYR A 54 -13.99 6.96 -12.70
CA TYR A 54 -12.79 7.08 -11.88
C TYR A 54 -11.67 6.19 -12.42
N TYR A 55 -11.96 4.91 -12.68
CA TYR A 55 -10.98 3.99 -13.25
C TYR A 55 -10.43 4.48 -14.59
N ASN A 56 -11.28 4.98 -15.49
CA ASN A 56 -10.83 5.52 -16.78
C ASN A 56 -9.89 6.72 -16.60
N LYS A 57 -10.21 7.64 -15.68
CA LYS A 57 -9.36 8.80 -15.37
C LYS A 57 -8.01 8.40 -14.79
N VAL A 58 -7.99 7.43 -13.87
CA VAL A 58 -6.76 6.82 -13.34
C VAL A 58 -5.95 6.20 -14.47
N LEU A 59 -6.57 5.38 -15.32
CA LEU A 59 -5.89 4.67 -16.41
C LEU A 59 -5.25 5.67 -17.38
N GLU A 60 -5.94 6.74 -17.75
CA GLU A 60 -5.40 7.82 -18.59
C GLU A 60 -4.19 8.52 -17.96
N ALA A 61 -4.18 8.71 -16.63
CA ALA A 61 -3.06 9.30 -15.91
C ALA A 61 -1.86 8.34 -15.90
N VAL A 62 -2.08 7.09 -15.48
CA VAL A 62 -1.05 6.05 -15.37
C VAL A 62 -0.38 5.74 -16.71
N GLN A 63 -1.14 5.77 -17.81
CA GLN A 63 -0.58 5.49 -19.13
C GLN A 63 0.49 6.50 -19.56
N LYS A 64 0.44 7.73 -19.04
CA LYS A 64 1.43 8.79 -19.31
C LYS A 64 2.69 8.69 -18.44
N CYS A 65 2.66 7.89 -17.37
CA CYS A 65 3.79 7.70 -16.48
C CYS A 65 4.83 6.75 -17.06
N GLU A 66 6.05 6.83 -16.55
CA GLU A 66 7.15 5.91 -16.85
C GLU A 66 7.40 4.99 -15.65
N VAL A 67 8.20 3.94 -15.85
CA VAL A 67 8.67 3.12 -14.72
C VAL A 67 9.72 3.92 -13.96
N GLY A 68 9.51 4.11 -12.66
CA GLY A 68 10.49 4.73 -11.78
C GLY A 68 11.52 3.72 -11.30
N THR A 69 12.79 3.97 -11.60
CA THR A 69 13.93 3.13 -11.15
C THR A 69 14.79 3.85 -10.10
N GLU A 70 14.73 5.17 -10.10
CA GLU A 70 15.47 6.02 -9.17
C GLU A 70 14.97 5.87 -7.74
N ALA A 71 15.80 6.25 -6.76
CA ALA A 71 15.37 6.29 -5.37
C ALA A 71 14.22 7.29 -5.19
N PRO A 72 13.10 6.90 -4.56
CA PRO A 72 12.06 7.86 -4.24
C PRO A 72 12.65 8.94 -3.34
N LYS A 73 12.26 10.19 -3.60
CA LYS A 73 12.59 11.28 -2.68
C LYS A 73 11.81 11.08 -1.38
N LEU A 74 12.50 10.59 -0.36
CA LEU A 74 11.90 10.39 0.95
C LEU A 74 11.61 11.74 1.62
N GLY A 75 10.56 11.73 2.43
CA GLY A 75 10.22 12.84 3.31
C GLY A 75 11.17 12.94 4.50
N THR A 76 10.78 13.73 5.50
CA THR A 76 11.44 13.77 6.81
C THR A 76 10.43 13.40 7.89
N LEU A 77 10.93 12.94 9.04
CA LEU A 77 10.11 12.66 10.22
C LEU A 77 10.36 13.73 11.28
N GLY A 78 9.26 14.23 11.84
CA GLY A 78 9.29 15.07 13.03
C GLY A 78 9.62 14.28 14.30
N ASP A 79 9.50 14.98 15.43
CA ASP A 79 9.70 14.40 16.75
C ASP A 79 8.65 13.32 17.08
N GLU A 80 8.98 12.46 18.04
CA GLU A 80 8.06 11.45 18.55
C GLU A 80 6.95 12.14 19.35
N VAL A 81 5.72 11.71 19.12
CA VAL A 81 4.52 12.20 19.77
C VAL A 81 3.89 11.04 20.54
N THR A 82 3.74 11.24 21.85
CA THR A 82 2.92 10.39 22.70
C THR A 82 1.49 10.93 22.71
N PRO A 83 0.48 10.16 22.25
CA PRO A 83 -0.91 10.57 22.33
C PRO A 83 -1.31 10.87 23.78
N ALA A 84 -2.22 11.83 23.98
CA ALA A 84 -2.82 12.08 25.29
C ALA A 84 -3.63 10.85 25.75
N GLU A 85 -3.59 10.55 27.05
CA GLU A 85 -4.25 9.36 27.63
C GLU A 85 -5.76 9.31 27.41
N ASP A 86 -6.41 10.47 27.28
CA ASP A 86 -7.84 10.62 27.03
C ASP A 86 -8.20 10.74 25.54
N SER A 87 -7.21 10.66 24.65
CA SER A 87 -7.43 10.73 23.21
C SER A 87 -7.92 9.39 22.65
N ALA A 88 -8.64 9.45 21.53
CA ALA A 88 -8.99 8.26 20.75
C ALA A 88 -7.78 7.47 20.22
N GLU A 89 -6.57 8.05 20.30
CA GLU A 89 -5.31 7.49 19.83
C GLU A 89 -4.46 6.89 20.96
N ALA A 90 -4.90 6.98 22.22
CA ALA A 90 -4.12 6.56 23.40
C ALA A 90 -3.61 5.11 23.29
N ASN A 91 -4.38 4.23 22.65
CA ASN A 91 -4.06 2.80 22.51
C ASN A 91 -3.28 2.46 21.22
N LEU A 92 -2.93 3.44 20.39
CA LEU A 92 -2.22 3.22 19.13
C LEU A 92 -0.70 3.26 19.26
N GLY A 93 -0.19 3.69 20.41
CA GLY A 93 1.24 3.88 20.66
C GLY A 93 1.76 5.24 20.20
N ASN A 94 3.06 5.45 20.40
CA ASN A 94 3.75 6.65 19.94
C ASN A 94 3.78 6.69 18.40
N TYR A 95 3.83 7.90 17.85
CA TYR A 95 3.96 8.10 16.42
C TYR A 95 4.88 9.26 16.09
N ARG A 96 5.28 9.36 14.82
CA ARG A 96 5.90 10.55 14.25
C ARG A 96 5.05 11.09 13.12
N VAL A 97 5.07 12.41 12.92
CA VAL A 97 4.43 13.04 11.76
C VAL A 97 5.47 13.23 10.67
N SER A 98 5.18 12.73 9.48
CA SER A 98 6.03 12.95 8.31
C SER A 98 5.88 14.37 7.75
N SER A 99 6.80 14.77 6.89
CA SER A 99 6.68 16.01 6.12
C SER A 99 5.47 16.03 5.16
N ASN A 100 4.83 14.89 4.91
CA ASN A 100 3.57 14.79 4.15
C ASN A 100 2.33 14.85 5.05
N GLY A 101 2.50 15.05 6.36
CA GLY A 101 1.41 15.15 7.33
C GLY A 101 0.82 13.79 7.75
N VAL A 102 1.46 12.67 7.38
CA VAL A 102 1.00 11.32 7.75
C VAL A 102 1.54 10.95 9.12
N LYS A 103 0.69 10.40 9.98
CA LYS A 103 1.12 9.81 11.25
C LYS A 103 1.66 8.40 11.02
N LEU A 104 2.94 8.18 11.35
CA LEU A 104 3.61 6.88 11.23
C LEU A 104 3.82 6.26 12.61
N TYR A 105 3.23 5.09 12.83
CA TYR A 105 3.32 4.31 14.08
C TYR A 105 4.18 3.07 13.85
N PHE A 106 5.33 2.98 14.52
CA PHE A 106 6.28 1.86 14.40
C PHE A 106 7.29 1.89 15.56
N ASP A 107 7.91 0.74 15.85
CA ASP A 107 9.05 0.67 16.77
C ASP A 107 10.37 0.85 15.99
N GLU A 108 11.14 1.90 16.31
CA GLU A 108 12.43 2.20 15.68
C GLU A 108 13.50 1.12 15.92
N LYS A 109 13.31 0.23 16.89
CA LYS A 109 14.19 -0.93 17.10
C LYS A 109 13.98 -2.01 16.05
N ASP A 110 12.78 -2.05 15.47
CA ASP A 110 12.33 -3.11 14.57
C ASP A 110 12.28 -2.64 13.12
N PHE A 111 11.92 -1.37 12.88
CA PHE A 111 11.79 -0.80 11.55
C PHE A 111 12.54 0.53 11.45
N SER A 112 13.33 0.67 10.39
CA SER A 112 14.06 1.90 10.13
C SER A 112 13.14 3.03 9.63
N LYS A 113 13.56 4.28 9.84
CA LYS A 113 12.83 5.46 9.36
C LYS A 113 12.70 5.48 7.84
N ASP A 114 13.75 5.07 7.15
CA ASP A 114 13.77 5.05 5.68
C ASP A 114 12.82 3.99 5.13
N LEU A 115 12.70 2.82 5.78
CA LEU A 115 11.69 1.82 5.44
C LEU A 115 10.28 2.40 5.57
N MET A 116 9.99 3.07 6.69
CA MET A 116 8.67 3.67 6.94
C MET A 116 8.35 4.80 5.95
N LEU A 117 9.33 5.62 5.60
CA LEU A 117 9.16 6.68 4.60
C LEU A 117 8.99 6.11 3.19
N THR A 118 9.67 5.00 2.85
CA THR A 118 9.42 4.28 1.59
C THR A 118 8.00 3.74 1.53
N LEU A 119 7.51 3.11 2.60
CA LEU A 119 6.14 2.62 2.68
C LEU A 119 5.13 3.76 2.54
N GLU A 120 5.41 4.92 3.14
CA GLU A 120 4.62 6.12 2.95
C GLU A 120 4.60 6.54 1.47
N GLN A 121 5.77 6.63 0.82
CA GLN A 121 5.83 7.01 -0.59
C GLN A 121 5.05 6.03 -1.48
N TYR A 122 5.12 4.73 -1.17
CA TYR A 122 4.33 3.68 -1.83
C TYR A 122 2.82 3.91 -1.65
N PHE A 123 2.32 4.19 -0.45
CA PHE A 123 0.88 4.43 -0.28
C PHE A 123 0.40 5.78 -0.82
N LEU A 124 1.26 6.81 -0.79
CA LEU A 124 0.95 8.12 -1.36
C LEU A 124 0.88 8.11 -2.90
N SER A 125 1.39 7.08 -3.58
CA SER A 125 1.27 6.99 -5.04
C SER A 125 -0.14 6.60 -5.50
N PHE A 126 -0.94 5.93 -4.68
CA PHE A 126 -2.27 5.46 -5.11
C PHE A 126 -3.31 6.57 -5.28
N PRO A 127 -3.52 7.51 -4.31
CA PRO A 127 -4.51 8.57 -4.48
C PRO A 127 -4.22 9.45 -5.71
N SER A 128 -2.94 9.69 -5.98
CA SER A 128 -2.46 10.53 -7.09
C SER A 128 -2.27 9.76 -8.41
N ALA A 129 -2.49 8.44 -8.41
CA ALA A 129 -2.18 7.55 -9.53
C ALA A 129 -0.75 7.72 -10.08
N ASP A 130 0.21 8.00 -9.21
CA ASP A 130 1.62 8.21 -9.56
C ASP A 130 2.35 6.87 -9.73
N TYR A 131 2.20 6.28 -10.92
CA TYR A 131 2.82 5.00 -11.24
C TYR A 131 4.35 5.03 -11.20
N THR A 132 4.97 6.16 -11.54
CA THR A 132 6.43 6.32 -11.49
C THR A 132 6.91 6.20 -10.03
N LYS A 133 6.24 6.88 -9.11
CA LYS A 133 6.55 6.79 -7.68
C LYS A 133 6.26 5.41 -7.11
N TYR A 134 5.12 4.82 -7.47
CA TYR A 134 4.78 3.45 -7.09
C TYR A 134 5.91 2.48 -7.44
N THR A 135 6.32 2.46 -8.71
CA THR A 135 7.36 1.55 -9.20
C THR A 135 8.75 1.83 -8.60
N SER A 136 9.06 3.08 -8.24
CA SER A 136 10.31 3.40 -7.53
C SER A 136 10.43 2.80 -6.13
N CYS A 137 9.30 2.41 -5.53
CA CYS A 137 9.20 1.78 -4.23
C CYS A 137 9.04 0.25 -4.32
N VAL A 138 8.79 -0.31 -5.51
CA VAL A 138 8.54 -1.74 -5.72
C VAL A 138 9.82 -2.43 -6.17
N PHE A 139 10.05 -3.63 -5.68
CA PHE A 139 11.27 -4.38 -5.98
C PHE A 139 11.38 -4.64 -7.51
N PRO A 140 12.52 -4.31 -8.17
CA PRO A 140 12.58 -4.31 -9.63
C PRO A 140 12.21 -5.64 -10.29
N SER A 141 12.73 -6.76 -9.80
CA SER A 141 12.40 -8.08 -10.36
C SER A 141 10.92 -8.41 -10.23
N PHE A 142 10.22 -7.86 -9.22
CA PHE A 142 8.79 -8.09 -9.05
C PHE A 142 7.99 -7.43 -10.17
N ILE A 143 8.40 -6.21 -10.58
CA ILE A 143 7.74 -5.47 -11.67
C ILE A 143 7.80 -6.29 -12.96
N ASP A 144 8.97 -6.83 -13.28
CA ASP A 144 9.20 -7.63 -14.48
C ASP A 144 8.39 -8.93 -14.46
N GLU A 145 8.47 -9.69 -13.36
CA GLU A 145 7.82 -11.00 -13.24
C GLU A 145 6.30 -10.88 -13.14
N MET A 146 5.81 -9.89 -12.40
CA MET A 146 4.39 -9.60 -12.33
C MET A 146 3.88 -9.13 -13.70
N GLY A 147 4.65 -8.32 -14.43
CA GLY A 147 4.31 -7.93 -15.80
C GLY A 147 4.14 -9.12 -16.74
N ILE A 148 5.07 -10.10 -16.69
CA ILE A 148 4.98 -11.34 -17.47
C ILE A 148 3.73 -12.14 -17.08
N TYR A 149 3.51 -12.34 -15.78
CA TYR A 149 2.37 -13.08 -15.25
C TYR A 149 1.03 -12.46 -15.68
N LEU A 150 0.87 -11.15 -15.49
CA LEU A 150 -0.34 -10.42 -15.84
C LEU A 150 -0.64 -10.47 -17.34
N GLN A 151 0.39 -10.32 -18.17
CA GLN A 151 0.22 -10.38 -19.61
C GLN A 151 -0.20 -11.79 -20.07
N LYS A 152 0.40 -12.82 -19.49
CA LYS A 152 0.14 -14.22 -19.85
C LYS A 152 -1.24 -14.69 -19.39
N ASP A 153 -1.62 -14.39 -18.14
CA ASP A 153 -2.79 -14.99 -17.49
C ASP A 153 -4.03 -14.08 -17.55
N TYR A 154 -3.84 -12.77 -17.70
CA TYR A 154 -4.94 -11.79 -17.69
C TYR A 154 -5.00 -10.85 -18.90
N SER A 155 -4.04 -10.94 -19.83
CA SER A 155 -3.97 -10.10 -21.04
C SER A 155 -3.94 -8.59 -20.75
N TYR A 156 -3.32 -8.16 -19.65
CA TYR A 156 -3.08 -6.74 -19.37
C TYR A 156 -1.71 -6.50 -18.74
N ASP A 157 -1.24 -5.25 -18.79
CA ASP A 157 0.09 -4.83 -18.33
C ASP A 157 0.12 -4.38 -16.85
N PHE A 158 1.33 -4.19 -16.31
CA PHE A 158 1.48 -3.79 -14.90
C PHE A 158 0.87 -2.41 -14.60
N LYS A 159 0.87 -1.49 -15.57
CA LYS A 159 0.15 -0.20 -15.48
C LYS A 159 -1.35 -0.39 -15.27
N THR A 160 -1.98 -1.28 -16.03
CA THR A 160 -3.39 -1.60 -15.88
C THR A 160 -3.67 -2.24 -14.52
N SER A 161 -2.76 -3.07 -14.00
CA SER A 161 -2.86 -3.60 -12.62
C SER A 161 -2.88 -2.48 -11.60
N PHE A 162 -1.91 -1.56 -11.68
CA PHE A 162 -1.83 -0.43 -10.76
C PHE A 162 -3.07 0.48 -10.84
N ALA A 163 -3.57 0.76 -12.05
CA ALA A 163 -4.80 1.53 -12.23
C ALA A 163 -6.02 0.86 -11.58
N LYS A 164 -6.14 -0.47 -11.69
CA LYS A 164 -7.18 -1.25 -11.01
C LYS A 164 -7.05 -1.17 -9.49
N GLN A 165 -5.84 -1.23 -8.95
CA GLN A 165 -5.60 -1.08 -7.52
C GLN A 165 -6.01 0.32 -7.01
N CYS A 166 -5.61 1.38 -7.72
CA CYS A 166 -6.00 2.75 -7.38
C CYS A 166 -7.54 2.91 -7.37
N ALA A 167 -8.22 2.41 -8.41
CA ALA A 167 -9.68 2.45 -8.49
C ALA A 167 -10.36 1.61 -7.39
N SER A 168 -9.78 0.46 -7.03
CA SER A 168 -10.29 -0.37 -5.93
C SER A 168 -10.22 0.36 -4.59
N LEU A 169 -9.10 1.05 -4.30
CA LEU A 169 -8.95 1.84 -3.08
C LEU A 169 -9.88 3.06 -3.07
N ALA A 170 -10.01 3.76 -4.20
CA ALA A 170 -10.97 4.85 -4.34
C ALA A 170 -12.41 4.37 -4.13
N ASN A 171 -12.76 3.17 -4.60
CA ASN A 171 -14.08 2.58 -4.38
C ASN A 171 -14.38 2.30 -2.90
N VAL A 172 -13.37 1.91 -2.11
CA VAL A 172 -13.50 1.78 -0.65
C VAL A 172 -13.80 3.15 -0.02
N MET A 173 -13.12 4.19 -0.50
CA MET A 173 -13.21 5.55 0.00
C MET A 173 -14.33 6.39 -0.63
N GLN A 174 -15.08 5.82 -1.58
CA GLN A 174 -16.09 6.51 -2.38
C GLN A 174 -15.53 7.75 -3.11
N GLY A 175 -14.34 7.63 -3.71
CA GLY A 175 -13.70 8.67 -4.52
C GLY A 175 -12.31 9.03 -4.05
N ASP A 176 -11.97 10.31 -4.17
CA ASP A 176 -10.69 10.83 -3.71
C ASP A 176 -10.54 10.75 -2.20
N TYR A 177 -9.31 10.43 -1.79
CA TYR A 177 -8.91 10.30 -0.40
C TYR A 177 -7.49 10.77 -0.22
N LYS A 178 -7.09 11.00 1.04
CA LYS A 178 -5.69 11.19 1.44
C LYS A 178 -5.32 10.17 2.50
N ILE A 179 -4.08 9.70 2.48
CA ILE A 179 -3.55 8.84 3.54
C ILE A 179 -3.31 9.70 4.78
N THR A 180 -3.79 9.25 5.93
CA THR A 180 -3.63 9.98 7.20
C THR A 180 -2.75 9.22 8.19
N ARG A 181 -2.75 7.89 8.15
CA ARG A 181 -1.98 7.05 9.08
C ARG A 181 -1.47 5.80 8.42
N ILE A 182 -0.25 5.44 8.79
CA ILE A 182 0.35 4.14 8.50
C ILE A 182 0.89 3.58 9.82
N ARG A 183 0.51 2.35 10.14
CA ARG A 183 1.06 1.61 11.29
C ARG A 183 1.72 0.35 10.78
N VAL A 184 2.90 0.05 11.31
CA VAL A 184 3.66 -1.15 10.99
C VAL A 184 4.09 -1.83 12.28
N GLU A 185 3.91 -3.14 12.33
CA GLU A 185 4.21 -3.98 13.48
C GLU A 185 4.91 -5.25 13.04
N LYS A 186 5.63 -5.90 13.95
CA LYS A 186 6.08 -7.26 13.72
C LYS A 186 4.88 -8.18 13.49
N PRO A 187 4.97 -9.11 12.53
CA PRO A 187 3.92 -10.08 12.34
C PRO A 187 3.82 -10.99 13.56
N GLU A 188 2.64 -11.54 13.82
CA GLU A 188 2.48 -12.57 14.84
C GLU A 188 3.27 -13.81 14.43
N GLU A 189 4.27 -14.18 15.23
CA GLU A 189 5.09 -15.37 14.98
C GLU A 189 4.24 -16.63 15.15
N GLN A 190 4.23 -17.49 14.13
CA GLN A 190 3.67 -18.84 14.21
C GLN A 190 4.82 -19.83 14.30
N GLU A 191 4.81 -20.64 15.36
CA GLU A 191 5.88 -21.61 15.61
C GLU A 191 6.05 -22.57 14.42
N GLY A 192 7.27 -22.64 13.89
CA GLY A 192 7.62 -23.52 12.78
C GLY A 192 7.20 -23.01 11.38
N VAL A 193 6.68 -21.79 11.26
CA VAL A 193 6.34 -21.16 9.98
C VAL A 193 7.39 -20.11 9.62
N ASP A 194 8.04 -20.29 8.46
CA ASP A 194 8.85 -19.24 7.84
C ASP A 194 7.91 -18.26 7.12
N GLY A 195 7.68 -17.12 7.76
CA GLY A 195 6.78 -16.10 7.24
C GLY A 195 7.19 -15.55 5.88
N LEU A 196 8.48 -15.47 5.57
CA LEU A 196 8.95 -14.98 4.27
C LEU A 196 8.70 -16.05 3.20
N ALA A 197 9.03 -17.31 3.47
CA ALA A 197 8.75 -18.40 2.55
C ALA A 197 7.24 -18.52 2.25
N GLU A 198 6.38 -18.34 3.26
CA GLU A 198 4.92 -18.35 3.08
C GLU A 198 4.46 -17.19 2.19
N TYR A 199 4.98 -15.98 2.40
CA TYR A 199 4.65 -14.81 1.59
C TYR A 199 4.99 -15.01 0.11
N PHE A 200 6.18 -15.53 -0.19
CA PHE A 200 6.62 -15.72 -1.57
C PHE A 200 6.07 -16.98 -2.25
N LYS A 201 5.49 -17.92 -1.50
CA LYS A 201 4.97 -19.18 -2.06
C LYS A 201 3.99 -18.96 -3.21
N GLY A 202 3.06 -18.02 -3.06
CA GLY A 202 2.11 -17.69 -4.13
C GLY A 202 2.81 -17.13 -5.37
N MET A 203 3.84 -16.30 -5.18
CA MET A 203 4.63 -15.74 -6.28
C MET A 203 5.45 -16.83 -6.99
N ASP A 204 6.06 -17.75 -6.25
CA ASP A 204 6.77 -18.90 -6.83
C ASP A 204 5.84 -19.75 -7.71
N GLU A 205 4.63 -20.03 -7.22
CA GLU A 205 3.60 -20.78 -7.96
C GLU A 205 3.13 -20.03 -9.21
N HIS A 206 2.85 -18.73 -9.11
CA HIS A 206 2.35 -17.91 -10.21
C HIS A 206 3.40 -17.60 -11.27
N PHE A 207 4.64 -17.33 -10.87
CA PHE A 207 5.76 -17.09 -11.78
C PHE A 207 6.35 -18.39 -12.33
N GLY A 208 6.03 -19.54 -11.70
CA GLY A 208 6.50 -20.85 -12.13
C GLY A 208 8.01 -21.04 -11.95
N LYS A 209 8.60 -20.40 -10.94
CA LYS A 209 10.03 -20.41 -10.63
C LYS A 209 10.27 -20.19 -9.13
N SER A 210 11.48 -20.44 -8.66
CA SER A 210 11.91 -20.15 -7.29
C SER A 210 12.21 -18.65 -7.12
N TYR A 211 11.16 -17.83 -7.16
CA TYR A 211 11.26 -16.38 -7.05
C TYR A 211 11.78 -15.94 -5.69
N TYR A 212 11.40 -16.62 -4.60
CA TYR A 212 11.96 -16.33 -3.27
C TYR A 212 13.50 -16.44 -3.23
N GLU A 213 14.06 -17.50 -3.83
CA GLU A 213 15.51 -17.69 -3.92
C GLU A 213 16.18 -16.61 -4.76
N GLN A 214 15.53 -16.18 -5.84
CA GLN A 214 16.01 -15.05 -6.63
C GLN A 214 16.05 -13.76 -5.82
N VAL A 215 14.96 -13.42 -5.11
CA VAL A 215 14.89 -12.21 -4.28
C VAL A 215 15.99 -12.22 -3.21
N LYS A 216 16.23 -13.36 -2.55
CA LYS A 216 17.35 -13.51 -1.60
C LYS A 216 18.73 -13.29 -2.23
N GLY A 217 18.90 -13.67 -3.49
CA GLY A 217 20.14 -13.42 -4.23
C GLY A 217 20.32 -11.97 -4.69
N GLU A 218 19.24 -11.20 -4.75
CA GLU A 218 19.22 -9.81 -5.24
C GLU A 218 19.13 -8.76 -4.13
N SER A 219 18.94 -9.17 -2.87
CA SER A 219 18.73 -8.29 -1.71
C SER A 219 19.76 -8.55 -0.62
N ASP A 220 20.03 -7.51 0.17
CA ASP A 220 20.90 -7.55 1.34
C ASP A 220 20.15 -8.18 2.53
N TYR A 221 18.89 -7.78 2.72
CA TYR A 221 18.02 -8.25 3.80
C TYR A 221 16.56 -8.31 3.37
N LEU A 222 15.80 -9.22 4.00
CA LEU A 222 14.34 -9.29 3.89
C LEU A 222 13.72 -9.12 5.27
N ILE A 223 12.66 -8.32 5.32
CA ILE A 223 11.94 -7.97 6.54
C ILE A 223 10.46 -8.20 6.27
N ASP A 224 9.77 -8.98 7.09
CA ASP A 224 8.32 -9.05 7.06
C ASP A 224 7.67 -8.20 8.16
N ALA A 225 6.47 -7.72 7.87
CA ALA A 225 5.71 -6.87 8.77
C ALA A 225 4.21 -7.06 8.56
N THR A 226 3.43 -6.60 9.54
CA THR A 226 1.99 -6.38 9.40
C THR A 226 1.76 -4.87 9.32
N PHE A 227 0.99 -4.42 8.33
CA PHE A 227 0.66 -3.00 8.18
C PHE A 227 -0.84 -2.71 8.27
N TYR A 228 -1.14 -1.47 8.66
CA TYR A 228 -2.47 -0.91 8.75
C TYR A 228 -2.45 0.47 8.08
N LEU A 229 -3.53 0.80 7.38
CA LEU A 229 -3.65 2.03 6.60
C LEU A 229 -4.98 2.71 6.90
N MET A 230 -4.92 4.01 7.21
CA MET A 230 -6.10 4.86 7.32
C MET A 230 -6.01 6.01 6.32
N GLY A 231 -7.17 6.45 5.86
CA GLY A 231 -7.28 7.63 5.02
C GLY A 231 -8.57 8.41 5.28
N GLU A 232 -8.57 9.66 4.86
CA GLU A 232 -9.71 10.57 4.95
C GLU A 232 -10.37 10.67 3.58
N ASP A 233 -11.68 10.47 3.52
CA ASP A 233 -12.49 10.61 2.32
C ASP A 233 -12.74 12.09 1.94
N SER A 234 -13.37 12.33 0.80
CA SER A 234 -13.70 13.69 0.32
C SER A 234 -14.65 14.48 1.23
N ASN A 235 -15.30 13.83 2.19
CA ASN A 235 -16.21 14.46 3.15
C ASN A 235 -15.51 14.77 4.49
N GLY A 236 -14.20 14.47 4.61
CA GLY A 236 -13.45 14.66 5.85
C GLY A 236 -13.58 13.51 6.84
N ASN A 237 -14.19 12.38 6.46
CA ASN A 237 -14.30 11.22 7.34
C ASN A 237 -13.07 10.33 7.20
N GLU A 238 -12.39 10.10 8.31
CA GLU A 238 -11.27 9.17 8.36
C GLU A 238 -11.74 7.72 8.59
N ASN A 239 -11.37 6.85 7.66
CA ASN A 239 -11.76 5.45 7.56
C ASN A 239 -10.54 4.53 7.50
N VAL A 240 -10.74 3.26 7.88
CA VAL A 240 -9.73 2.21 7.70
C VAL A 240 -9.74 1.76 6.24
N ILE A 241 -8.58 1.79 5.61
CA ILE A 241 -8.36 1.27 4.24
C ILE A 241 -7.83 -0.16 4.31
N VAL A 242 -6.82 -0.40 5.15
CA VAL A 242 -6.26 -1.75 5.37
C VAL A 242 -6.18 -2.02 6.86
N ASN A 243 -6.71 -3.18 7.27
CA ASN A 243 -6.71 -3.60 8.66
C ASN A 243 -5.88 -4.87 8.85
N GLY A 244 -4.57 -4.72 9.05
CA GLY A 244 -3.66 -5.81 9.34
C GLY A 244 -3.45 -6.72 8.14
N TYR A 245 -2.48 -6.37 7.31
CA TYR A 245 -2.08 -7.21 6.17
C TYR A 245 -0.58 -7.43 6.17
N LYS A 246 -0.15 -8.60 5.72
CA LYS A 246 1.28 -8.94 5.64
C LYS A 246 1.94 -8.19 4.49
N ILE A 247 3.11 -7.61 4.75
CA ILE A 247 3.96 -6.98 3.75
C ILE A 247 5.40 -7.43 3.96
N VAL A 248 6.17 -7.47 2.88
CA VAL A 248 7.60 -7.78 2.91
C VAL A 248 8.37 -6.63 2.30
N PHE A 249 9.51 -6.33 2.90
CA PHE A 249 10.48 -5.38 2.39
C PHE A 249 11.77 -6.08 2.03
N ALA A 250 12.37 -5.67 0.92
CA ALA A 250 13.74 -5.99 0.58
C ALA A 250 14.61 -4.75 0.76
N GLU A 251 15.71 -4.89 1.49
CA GLU A 251 16.80 -3.93 1.47
C GLU A 251 17.77 -4.30 0.35
N LYS A 252 18.15 -3.32 -0.46
CA LYS A 252 19.16 -3.48 -1.51
C LYS A 252 19.89 -2.15 -1.70
N ASP A 253 21.21 -2.16 -1.58
CA ASP A 253 22.06 -0.99 -1.76
C ASP A 253 21.66 0.19 -0.83
N GLY A 254 21.24 -0.14 0.41
CA GLY A 254 20.76 0.84 1.39
C GLY A 254 19.38 1.45 1.08
N ARG A 255 18.63 0.87 0.13
CA ARG A 255 17.26 1.26 -0.20
C ARG A 255 16.28 0.17 0.18
N TYR A 256 15.10 0.56 0.64
CA TYR A 256 14.00 -0.36 0.88
C TYR A 256 13.06 -0.41 -0.32
N TYR A 257 12.51 -1.59 -0.57
CA TYR A 257 11.52 -1.87 -1.59
C TYR A 257 10.43 -2.76 -1.01
N THR A 258 9.18 -2.54 -1.40
CA THR A 258 8.08 -3.48 -1.12
C THR A 258 7.80 -4.36 -2.33
N PHE A 259 6.97 -5.37 -2.11
CA PHE A 259 6.34 -6.17 -3.15
C PHE A 259 4.86 -5.75 -3.22
N GLY A 260 4.31 -5.72 -4.44
CA GLY A 260 2.98 -5.17 -4.72
C GLY A 260 1.83 -6.03 -4.21
#